data_AF-A0A537TGH8-F1
#
_entry.id   AF-A0A537TGH8-F1
#
_cell.length_a   1.000
_cell.length_b   1.000
_cell.length_c   1.000
_cell.angle_alpha   90.00
_cell.angle_beta   90.00
_cell.angle_gamma   90.00
#
_symmetry.space_group_name_H-M   'P 1'
#
loop_
_entity.id
_entity.type
_entity.pdbx_description
1 polymer ?
#
loop_
_entity_poly.entity_id
_entity_poly.type
_entity_poly.pdbx_seq_one_letter_code
_entity_poly.pdbx_strand_id
1 'polypeptide(L)' 'MTAAPLASEIKVDPNATADEARAFLEHDRILAAYALADIDQPELEASRWWVARRDGEIRAIALVV' A
#
# COMPACT_ATOMS: atom_id res chain seq x y z
N MET A 1 13.56 21.45 27.81
CA MET A 1 12.69 21.29 26.62
C MET A 1 13.05 19.97 25.98
N THR A 2 12.18 18.97 26.07
CA THR A 2 12.38 17.67 25.41
C THR A 2 11.80 17.82 24.00
N ALA A 3 12.63 17.67 22.96
CA ALA A 3 12.12 17.69 21.60
C ALA A 3 11.16 16.52 21.39
N ALA A 4 10.06 16.75 20.66
CA ALA A 4 9.19 15.66 20.24
C ALA A 4 9.99 14.68 19.36
N PRO A 5 9.77 13.35 19.49
CA PRO A 5 10.43 12.40 18.62
C PRO A 5 10.09 12.71 17.16
N LEU A 6 11.09 12.61 16.29
CA LEU A 6 10.88 12.78 14.85
C LEU A 6 9.88 11.73 14.38
N ALA A 7 8.86 12.16 13.66
CA ALA A 7 7.96 11.25 12.97
C ALA A 7 8.80 10.37 12.03
N SER A 8 8.60 9.05 12.11
CA SER A 8 9.22 8.10 11.21
C SER A 8 8.97 8.44 9.75
N GLU A 9 10.04 8.36 8.95
CA GLU A 9 10.03 8.67 7.53
C GLU A 9 9.10 7.72 6.76
N ILE A 10 8.41 8.25 5.75
CA ILE A 10 7.65 7.45 4.78
C ILE A 10 8.57 7.16 3.59
N LYS A 11 8.72 5.86 3.26
CA LYS A 11 9.52 5.41 2.12
C LYS A 11 8.61 4.84 1.04
N VAL A 12 8.77 5.32 -0.19
CA VAL A 12 8.08 4.79 -1.36
C VAL A 12 8.94 3.72 -2.02
N ASP A 13 8.34 2.58 -2.28
CA ASP A 13 8.96 1.46 -2.97
C ASP A 13 8.23 1.21 -4.30
N PRO A 14 8.90 1.46 -5.44
CA PRO A 14 8.31 1.31 -6.77
C PRO A 14 8.32 -0.13 -7.30
N ASN A 15 8.88 -1.07 -6.54
CA ASN A 15 9.03 -2.48 -6.91
C ASN A 15 8.19 -3.40 -6.01
N ALA A 16 7.10 -2.87 -5.46
CA ALA A 16 6.17 -3.64 -4.65
C ALA A 16 5.59 -4.82 -5.43
N THR A 17 5.32 -5.91 -4.74
CA THR A 17 4.68 -7.07 -5.36
C THR A 17 3.16 -6.95 -5.34
N ALA A 18 2.50 -7.69 -6.25
CA ALA A 18 1.05 -7.84 -6.22
C ALA A 18 0.55 -8.47 -4.91
N ASP A 19 1.34 -9.37 -4.29
CA ASP A 19 1.00 -9.98 -3.00
C ASP A 19 0.97 -8.96 -1.86
N GLU A 20 1.89 -8.00 -1.85
CA GLU A 20 1.91 -6.91 -0.87
C GLU A 20 0.70 -5.97 -1.05
N ALA A 21 0.35 -5.66 -2.30
CA ALA A 21 -0.84 -4.88 -2.62
C ALA A 21 -2.12 -5.60 -2.17
N ARG A 22 -2.24 -6.90 -2.47
CA ARG A 22 -3.37 -7.73 -2.05
C ARG A 22 -3.51 -7.76 -0.53
N ALA A 23 -2.43 -8.05 0.19
CA ALA A 23 -2.44 -8.12 1.65
C ALA A 23 -2.85 -6.78 2.30
N PHE A 24 -2.41 -5.65 1.74
CA PHE A 24 -2.85 -4.33 2.20
C PHE A 24 -4.35 -4.11 1.99
N LEU A 25 -4.84 -4.42 0.79
CA LEU A 25 -6.25 -4.23 0.43
C LEU A 25 -7.19 -5.14 1.24
N GLU A 26 -6.78 -6.37 1.53
CA GLU A 26 -7.54 -7.29 2.38
C GLU A 26 -7.67 -6.80 3.83
N HIS A 27 -6.67 -6.02 4.31
CA HIS A 27 -6.64 -5.50 5.67
C HIS A 27 -7.44 -4.19 5.82
N ASP A 28 -7.40 -3.28 4.84
CA ASP A 28 -8.04 -1.95 4.92
C ASP A 28 -9.52 -1.96 4.48
N ARG A 29 -10.39 -2.40 5.37
CA ARG A 29 -11.82 -2.62 5.08
C ARG A 29 -12.66 -1.41 4.64
N ILE A 30 -12.21 -0.16 4.81
CA ILE A 30 -13.06 1.02 4.53
C ILE A 30 -12.74 1.65 3.18
N LEU A 31 -11.46 1.76 2.80
CA LEU A 31 -11.07 2.33 1.50
C LEU A 31 -10.73 1.25 0.46
N ALA A 32 -10.18 0.10 0.87
CA ALA A 32 -9.86 -0.98 -0.06
C ALA A 32 -11.09 -1.77 -0.54
N ALA A 33 -12.21 -1.73 0.18
CA ALA A 33 -13.44 -2.39 -0.25
C ALA A 33 -13.95 -1.87 -1.60
N TYR A 34 -13.73 -0.58 -1.90
CA TYR A 34 -14.04 -0.02 -3.21
C TYR A 34 -13.02 -0.43 -4.28
N ALA A 35 -11.73 -0.47 -3.95
CA ALA A 35 -10.68 -0.87 -4.88
C ALA A 35 -10.74 -2.37 -5.23
N LEU A 36 -11.04 -3.25 -4.26
CA LEU A 36 -11.18 -4.69 -4.49
C LEU A 36 -12.50 -5.08 -5.18
N ALA A 37 -13.53 -4.23 -5.11
CA ALA A 37 -14.78 -4.49 -5.82
C ALA A 37 -14.64 -4.29 -7.34
N ASP A 38 -13.72 -3.43 -7.76
CA ASP A 38 -13.47 -3.09 -9.17
C ASP A 38 -12.31 -3.86 -9.79
N ILE A 39 -11.35 -4.34 -8.98
CA ILE A 39 -10.15 -5.04 -9.46
C ILE A 39 -10.30 -6.54 -9.22
N ASP A 40 -10.28 -7.32 -10.29
CA ASP A 40 -10.23 -8.78 -10.20
C ASP A 40 -8.80 -9.32 -10.00
N GLN A 41 -8.68 -10.60 -9.67
CA GLN A 41 -7.38 -11.21 -9.37
C GLN A 41 -6.38 -11.12 -10.56
N PRO A 42 -6.78 -11.43 -11.81
CA PRO A 42 -5.92 -11.22 -12.98
C PRO A 42 -5.44 -9.79 -13.13
N GLU A 43 -6.30 -8.80 -12.94
CA GLU A 43 -5.95 -7.38 -13.05
C GLU A 43 -4.97 -6.96 -11.96
N LEU A 44 -5.15 -7.44 -10.72
CA LEU A 44 -4.23 -7.19 -9.62
C LEU A 44 -2.82 -7.75 -9.89
N GLU A 45 -2.74 -8.94 -10.48
CA GLU A 45 -1.47 -9.62 -10.80
C GLU A 45 -0.75 -9.00 -12.00
N ALA A 46 -1.50 -8.50 -12.99
CA ALA A 46 -0.94 -7.84 -14.18
C ALA A 46 -0.50 -6.38 -13.92
N SER A 47 -0.96 -5.80 -12.83
CA SER A 47 -0.76 -4.39 -12.49
C SER A 47 0.60 -4.08 -11.89
N ARG A 48 1.06 -2.85 -12.12
CA ARG A 48 2.26 -2.31 -11.46
C ARG A 48 1.86 -1.53 -10.21
N TRP A 49 2.51 -1.85 -9.10
CA TRP A 49 2.18 -1.30 -7.79
C TRP A 49 3.34 -0.53 -7.17
N TRP A 50 3.03 0.60 -6.56
CA TRP A 50 3.92 1.29 -5.63
C TRP A 50 3.35 1.18 -4.22
N VAL A 51 4.22 1.03 -3.22
CA VAL A 51 3.81 1.00 -1.81
C VAL A 51 4.54 2.08 -1.02
N ALA A 52 3.83 2.71 -0.09
CA ALA A 52 4.41 3.61 0.89
C ALA A 52 4.47 2.90 2.24
N ARG A 53 5.67 2.80 2.82
CA ARG A 53 5.89 2.18 4.13
C ARG A 53 6.29 3.21 5.17
N ARG A 54 5.80 3.00 6.39
CA ARG A 54 6.22 3.73 7.60
C ARG A 54 6.45 2.71 8.70
N ASP A 55 7.65 2.73 9.27
CA ASP A 55 8.08 1.74 10.29
C ASP A 55 7.97 0.28 9.80
N GLY A 56 8.18 0.06 8.50
CA GLY A 56 8.07 -1.27 7.87
C GLY A 56 6.65 -1.70 7.52
N GLU A 57 5.63 -1.01 8.03
CA GLU A 57 4.22 -1.29 7.70
C GLU A 57 3.78 -0.53 6.45
N ILE A 58 3.04 -1.20 5.56
CA ILE A 58 2.42 -0.56 4.39
C ILE A 58 1.29 0.35 4.90
N ARG A 59 1.34 1.63 4.50
CA ARG A 59 0.34 2.65 4.87
C ARG A 59 -0.51 3.09 3.68
N ALA A 60 -0.02 2.91 2.47
CA ALA A 60 -0.74 3.21 1.24
C ALA A 60 -0.15 2.40 0.09
N ILE A 61 -0.99 2.17 -0.92
CA ILE A 61 -0.58 1.61 -2.21
C ILE A 61 -1.10 2.50 -3.34
N ALA A 62 -0.44 2.43 -4.49
CA ALA A 62 -0.89 3.09 -5.71
C ALA A 62 -0.80 2.11 -6.89
N LEU A 63 -1.90 1.99 -7.63
CA LEU A 63 -1.90 1.40 -8.97
C LEU A 63 -1.26 2.40 -9.93
N VAL A 64 -0.24 1.97 -10.66
CA VAL A 64 0.45 2.80 -11.66
C VAL A 64 0.08 2.29 -13.05
N VAL A 65 -0.66 3.12 -13.79
CA VAL A 65 -1.02 2.92 -15.20
C VAL A 65 -0.06 3.64 -16.14
#